data_AF-A0A712CVT8-F1
#
_entry.id   AF-A0A712CVT8-F1
#
_cell.length_a   1.000
_cell.length_b   1.000
_cell.length_c   1.000
_cell.angle_alpha   90.00
_cell.angle_beta   90.00
_cell.angle_gamma   90.00
#
_symmetry.space_group_name_H-M   'P 1'
#
loop_
_entity.id
_entity.type
_entity.pdbx_description
1 polymer ?
#
loop_
_entity_poly.entity_id
_entity_poly.type
_entity_poly.pdbx_seq_one_letter_code
_entity_poly.pdbx_strand_id
1 'polypeptide(L)'
;MKRKTMGWLIVFLLFIVYMLNYMDRSALSITAPLIEKELGFNAAEMGMIFSAFFIGYALFNFIGGWASDKVGPKTVFLIAALLWSVFCGLTGLVTGLWTMLIVRVLFGMAEG
;
A
#
# COMPACT_ATOMS: atom_id res chain seq x y z
N MET A 1 -28.01 -17.26 6.85
CA MET A 1 -26.84 -18.05 6.38
C MET A 1 -26.12 -18.65 7.58
N LYS A 2 -25.81 -19.95 7.58
CA LYS A 2 -25.13 -20.63 8.70
C LYS A 2 -23.76 -19.99 8.96
N ARG A 3 -23.44 -19.75 10.24
CA ARG A 3 -22.24 -19.03 10.72
C ARG A 3 -20.91 -19.54 10.10
N LYS A 4 -20.83 -20.84 9.75
CA LYS A 4 -19.68 -21.45 9.04
C LYS A 4 -19.49 -20.95 7.60
N THR A 5 -20.57 -20.77 6.82
CA THR A 5 -20.48 -20.30 5.43
C THR A 5 -20.03 -18.83 5.36
N MET A 6 -20.45 -18.01 6.33
CA MET A 6 -20.05 -16.61 6.43
C MET A 6 -18.53 -16.46 6.72
N GLY A 7 -17.98 -17.33 7.57
CA GLY A 7 -16.54 -17.32 7.89
C GLY A 7 -15.66 -17.60 6.66
N TRP A 8 -16.01 -18.62 5.87
CA TRP A 8 -15.29 -18.93 4.63
C TRP A 8 -15.39 -17.83 3.58
N LEU A 9 -16.53 -17.15 3.50
CA LEU A 9 -16.70 -16.00 2.61
C LEU A 9 -15.80 -14.83 3.02
N ILE A 10 -15.68 -14.55 4.33
CA ILE A 10 -14.77 -13.51 4.83
C ILE A 10 -13.31 -13.87 4.51
N VAL A 11 -12.90 -15.12 4.76
CA VAL A 11 -11.54 -15.58 4.43
C VAL A 11 -11.24 -15.43 2.94
N PHE A 12 -12.18 -15.81 2.08
CA PHE A 12 -12.02 -15.63 0.64
C PHE A 12 -11.87 -14.14 0.25
N LEU A 13 -12.68 -13.25 0.83
CA LEU A 13 -12.54 -11.81 0.58
C LEU A 13 -11.20 -11.26 1.06
N LEU A 14 -10.74 -11.67 2.25
CA LEU A 14 -9.44 -11.27 2.76
C LEU A 14 -8.29 -11.81 1.89
N PHE A 15 -8.43 -13.01 1.33
CA PHE A 15 -7.47 -13.56 0.38
C PHE A 15 -7.36 -12.69 -0.88
N ILE A 16 -8.50 -12.28 -1.45
CA ILE A 16 -8.50 -11.38 -2.61
C ILE A 16 -7.85 -10.04 -2.27
N VAL A 17 -8.16 -9.45 -1.12
CA VAL A 17 -7.53 -8.17 -0.74
C VAL A 17 -6.03 -8.33 -0.51
N TYR A 18 -5.60 -9.43 0.10
CA TYR A 18 -4.18 -9.72 0.28
C TYR A 18 -3.45 -9.89 -1.08
N MET A 19 -4.09 -10.55 -2.05
CA MET A 19 -3.56 -10.61 -3.41
C MET A 19 -3.39 -9.21 -4.02
N LEU A 20 -4.40 -8.35 -3.90
CA LEU A 20 -4.35 -6.98 -4.43
C LEU A 20 -3.22 -6.17 -3.78
N ASN A 21 -3.10 -6.25 -2.46
CA ASN A 21 -2.02 -5.58 -1.72
C ASN A 21 -0.63 -6.03 -2.21
N TYR A 22 -0.43 -7.33 -2.44
CA TYR A 22 0.85 -7.83 -2.94
C TYR A 22 1.11 -7.46 -4.40
N MET A 23 0.05 -7.38 -5.22
CA MET A 23 0.13 -6.91 -6.59
C MET A 23 0.57 -5.45 -6.65
N ASP A 24 0.01 -4.57 -5.82
CA ASP A 24 0.38 -3.14 -5.79
C ASP A 24 1.86 -2.94 -5.47
N ARG A 25 2.39 -3.74 -4.54
CA ARG A 25 3.81 -3.74 -4.17
C ARG A 25 4.71 -4.21 -5.30
N SER A 26 4.27 -5.23 -6.04
CA SER A 26 5.02 -5.81 -7.16
C SER A 26 4.96 -4.94 -8.42
N ALA A 27 3.87 -4.19 -8.60
CA ALA A 27 3.64 -3.35 -9.78
C ALA A 27 4.76 -2.32 -9.97
N LEU A 28 5.24 -1.69 -8.88
CA LEU A 28 6.35 -0.74 -8.95
C LEU A 28 7.64 -1.39 -9.48
N SER A 29 7.97 -2.59 -9.01
CA SER A 29 9.18 -3.30 -9.45
C SER A 29 9.12 -3.68 -10.93
N ILE A 30 7.92 -4.02 -11.42
CA ILE A 30 7.70 -4.37 -12.83
C ILE A 30 7.79 -3.13 -13.71
N THR A 31 7.26 -1.99 -13.27
CA THR A 31 7.24 -0.74 -14.05
C THR A 31 8.48 0.12 -13.85
N ALA A 32 9.38 -0.22 -12.92
CA ALA A 32 10.59 0.53 -12.61
C ALA A 32 11.41 0.95 -13.85
N PRO A 33 11.71 0.07 -14.83
CA PRO A 33 12.48 0.47 -16.01
C PRO A 33 11.77 1.51 -16.89
N LEU A 34 10.43 1.49 -16.89
CA LEU A 34 9.62 2.48 -17.63
C LEU A 34 9.65 3.83 -16.91
N ILE A 35 9.50 3.82 -15.59
CA ILE A 35 9.54 5.02 -14.75
C ILE A 35 10.93 5.68 -14.82
N GLU A 36 12.01 4.90 -14.77
CA GLU A 36 13.38 5.41 -14.96
C GLU A 36 13.54 6.12 -16.30
N LYS A 37 13.01 5.55 -17.38
CA LYS A 37 13.09 6.13 -18.72
C LYS A 37 12.24 7.38 -18.88
N GLU A 38 11.04 7.41 -18.29
CA GLU A 38 10.08 8.50 -18.47
C GLU A 38 10.38 9.71 -17.58
N LEU A 39 10.71 9.46 -16.30
CA LEU A 39 11.00 10.51 -15.32
C LEU A 39 12.50 10.80 -15.17
N GLY A 40 13.36 10.04 -15.85
CA GLY A 40 14.81 10.25 -15.84
C GLY A 40 15.48 9.85 -14.53
N PHE A 41 14.86 8.99 -13.73
CA PHE A 41 15.42 8.56 -12.46
C PHE A 41 16.59 7.61 -12.65
N ASN A 42 17.62 7.77 -11.83
CA ASN A 42 18.75 6.84 -11.77
C ASN A 42 18.46 5.67 -10.80
N ALA A 43 19.31 4.65 -10.83
CA ALA A 43 19.14 3.45 -9.99
C ALA A 43 19.17 3.74 -8.48
N ALA A 44 19.94 4.74 -8.04
CA ALA A 44 19.98 5.14 -6.63
C ALA A 44 18.67 5.80 -6.20
N GLU A 45 18.08 6.64 -7.06
CA GLU A 45 16.78 7.27 -6.84
C GLU A 45 15.64 6.24 -6.80
N MET A 46 15.66 5.26 -7.70
CA MET A 46 14.71 4.15 -7.64
C MET A 46 14.87 3.35 -6.33
N GLY A 47 16.10 3.08 -5.90
CA GLY A 47 16.37 2.49 -4.59
C GLY A 47 15.72 3.27 -3.45
N MET A 48 15.85 4.61 -3.45
CA MET A 48 15.18 5.47 -2.47
C MET A 48 13.65 5.38 -2.54
N ILE A 49 13.07 5.34 -3.75
CA ILE A 49 11.62 5.19 -3.97
C ILE A 49 11.10 3.86 -3.39
N PHE A 50 11.82 2.76 -3.60
CA PHE A 50 11.48 1.46 -3.01
C PHE A 50 11.57 1.49 -1.47
N SER A 51 12.63 2.09 -0.93
CA SER A 51 12.83 2.18 0.53
C SER A 51 11.83 3.11 1.22
N ALA A 52 11.40 4.19 0.56
CA ALA A 52 10.48 5.18 1.12
C ALA A 52 9.16 4.57 1.61
N PHE A 53 8.65 3.56 0.90
CA PHE A 53 7.48 2.80 1.34
C PHE A 53 7.65 2.23 2.76
N PHE A 54 8.82 1.65 3.05
CA PHE A 54 9.05 0.94 4.31
C PHE A 54 9.11 1.89 5.51
N ILE A 55 9.47 3.15 5.29
CA ILE A 55 9.51 4.17 6.35
C ILE A 55 8.09 4.38 6.92
N GLY A 56 7.12 4.60 6.03
CA GLY A 56 5.72 4.76 6.42
C GLY A 56 5.14 3.47 7.00
N TYR A 57 5.39 2.35 6.31
CA TYR A 57 4.86 1.05 6.67
C TYR A 57 5.32 0.58 8.05
N ALA A 58 6.61 0.69 8.37
CA ALA A 58 7.15 0.22 9.65
C ALA A 58 6.51 0.95 10.83
N LEU A 59 6.34 2.27 10.74
CA LEU A 59 5.72 3.07 11.81
C LEU A 59 4.24 2.72 11.96
N PHE A 60 3.52 2.64 10.83
CA PHE A 60 2.07 2.44 10.86
C PHE A 60 1.65 1.01 11.16
N ASN A 61 2.51 -0.02 10.99
CA ASN A 61 2.21 -1.37 11.49
C ASN A 61 1.89 -1.40 13.00
N PHE A 62 2.62 -0.61 13.79
CA PHE A 62 2.36 -0.52 15.24
C PHE A 62 1.10 0.29 15.53
N ILE A 63 0.92 1.42 14.82
CA ILE A 63 -0.22 2.32 15.03
C ILE A 63 -1.52 1.67 14.56
N GLY A 64 -1.52 1.05 13.38
CA GLY A 64 -2.62 0.31 12.76
C GLY A 64 -3.01 -0.90 13.60
N GLY A 65 -2.04 -1.66 14.11
CA GLY A 65 -2.29 -2.75 15.07
C GLY A 65 -2.99 -2.26 16.33
N TRP A 66 -2.44 -1.22 16.98
CA TRP A 66 -3.04 -0.61 18.16
C TRP A 66 -4.44 -0.02 17.89
N ALA A 67 -4.62 0.62 16.74
CA ALA A 67 -5.91 1.19 16.32
C ALA A 67 -6.94 0.09 16.05
N SER A 68 -6.51 -1.03 15.45
CA SER A 68 -7.35 -2.20 15.21
C SER A 68 -7.87 -2.79 16.52
N ASP A 69 -7.04 -2.85 17.55
CA ASP A 69 -7.45 -3.33 18.88
C ASP A 69 -8.46 -2.40 19.57
N LYS A 70 -8.35 -1.08 19.36
CA LYS A 70 -9.22 -0.08 20.01
C LYS A 70 -10.53 0.21 19.28
N VAL A 71 -10.46 0.42 17.97
CA VAL A 71 -11.58 0.88 17.13
C VAL A 71 -12.26 -0.30 16.41
N GLY A 72 -11.56 -1.44 16.34
CA GLY A 72 -12.03 -2.66 15.72
C GLY A 72 -11.45 -2.88 14.32
N PRO A 73 -11.09 -4.13 13.98
CA PRO A 73 -10.33 -4.45 12.77
C PRO A 73 -11.06 -4.10 11.47
N LYS A 74 -12.39 -4.23 11.44
CA LYS A 74 -13.20 -3.95 10.24
C LYS A 74 -13.11 -2.47 9.83
N THR A 75 -13.23 -1.55 10.78
CA THR A 75 -13.24 -0.11 10.50
C THR A 75 -11.86 0.35 10.08
N VAL A 76 -10.82 -0.10 10.79
CA VAL A 76 -9.42 0.23 10.48
C VAL A 76 -9.04 -0.27 9.09
N PHE A 77 -9.38 -1.52 8.77
CA PHE A 77 -9.14 -2.08 7.45
C PHE A 77 -9.86 -1.32 6.33
N LEU A 78 -11.12 -0.90 6.54
CA LEU A 78 -11.84 -0.12 5.53
C LEU A 78 -11.17 1.24 5.26
N ILE A 79 -10.69 1.91 6.31
CA ILE A 79 -10.00 3.19 6.18
C ILE A 79 -8.65 2.99 5.46
N ALA A 80 -7.88 2.00 5.89
CA ALA A 80 -6.60 1.63 5.27
C ALA A 80 -6.78 1.31 3.77
N ALA A 81 -7.79 0.49 3.44
CA ALA A 81 -8.09 0.10 2.07
C ALA A 81 -8.42 1.29 1.16
N LEU A 82 -9.21 2.24 1.68
CA LEU A 82 -9.54 3.47 0.94
C LEU A 82 -8.29 4.35 0.76
N LEU A 83 -7.49 4.52 1.81
CA LEU A 83 -6.30 5.36 1.76
C LEU A 83 -5.25 4.80 0.79
N TRP A 84 -4.91 3.51 0.86
CA TRP A 84 -3.94 2.93 -0.06
C TRP A 84 -4.44 3.02 -1.51
N SER A 85 -5.75 2.85 -1.74
CA SER A 85 -6.32 2.91 -3.09
C SER A 85 -6.19 4.32 -3.68
N VAL A 86 -6.42 5.35 -2.85
CA VAL A 86 -6.22 6.76 -3.24
C VAL A 86 -4.75 7.02 -3.56
N PHE A 87 -3.82 6.57 -2.71
CA PHE A 87 -2.40 6.76 -2.94
C PHE A 87 -1.88 5.95 -4.14
N CYS A 88 -2.49 4.79 -4.44
CA CYS A 88 -2.24 4.02 -5.66
C CYS A 88 -2.52 4.88 -6.90
N GLY A 89 -3.72 5.47 -6.95
CA GLY A 89 -4.11 6.38 -8.02
C GLY A 89 -3.20 7.62 -8.12
N LEU A 90 -2.85 8.22 -6.98
CA LEU A 90 -1.93 9.37 -6.94
C LEU A 90 -0.53 9.04 -7.46
N THR A 91 -0.07 7.80 -7.31
CA THR A 91 1.24 7.35 -7.84
C THR A 91 1.29 7.52 -9.36
N GLY A 92 0.18 7.32 -10.07
CA GLY A 92 0.10 7.53 -11.52
C GLY A 92 0.10 9.00 -11.97
N LEU A 93 -0.04 9.95 -11.04
CA LEU A 93 -0.04 11.40 -11.32
C LEU A 93 1.28 12.08 -10.93
N VAL A 94 2.24 11.31 -10.42
CA VAL A 94 3.54 11.83 -9.98
C VAL A 94 4.41 12.22 -11.18
N THR A 95 5.03 13.39 -11.11
CA THR A 95 5.90 13.92 -12.18
C THR A 95 7.36 14.11 -11.76
N GLY A 96 7.72 13.79 -10.51
CA GLY A 96 9.07 14.02 -10.00
C GLY A 96 9.41 13.21 -8.76
N LEU A 97 10.71 13.19 -8.42
CA LEU A 97 11.25 12.35 -7.35
C LEU A 97 10.62 12.64 -5.99
N TRP A 98 10.59 13.91 -5.57
CA TRP A 98 10.04 14.28 -4.26
C TRP A 98 8.57 13.92 -4.10
N THR A 99 7.76 14.18 -5.14
CA THR A 99 6.35 13.77 -5.17
C THR A 99 6.20 12.25 -5.13
N MET A 100 7.09 11.51 -5.80
CA MET A 100 7.11 10.04 -5.76
C MET A 100 7.42 9.54 -4.34
N LEU A 101 8.44 10.10 -3.70
CA LEU A 101 8.85 9.74 -2.34
C LEU A 101 7.74 10.00 -1.33
N ILE A 102 7.10 11.17 -1.37
CA ILE A 102 6.00 11.51 -0.47
C ILE A 102 4.83 10.55 -0.67
N VAL A 103 4.40 10.32 -1.91
CA VAL A 103 3.31 9.39 -2.20
C VAL A 103 3.66 7.97 -1.72
N ARG A 104 4.92 7.53 -1.89
CA ARG A 104 5.35 6.21 -1.40
C ARG A 104 5.35 6.07 0.10
N VAL A 105 5.76 7.10 0.84
CA VAL A 105 5.67 7.11 2.30
C VAL A 105 4.20 7.02 2.73
N LEU A 106 3.33 7.87 2.17
CA LEU A 106 1.90 7.88 2.49
C LEU A 106 1.22 6.55 2.14
N PHE A 107 1.59 5.96 1.00
CA PHE A 107 1.14 4.64 0.57
C PHE A 107 1.56 3.57 1.59
N GLY A 108 2.82 3.58 2.03
CA GLY A 108 3.31 2.69 3.08
C GLY A 108 2.59 2.89 4.41
N MET A 109 2.28 4.13 4.81
CA MET A 109 1.50 4.43 6.01
C MET A 109 0.08 3.86 5.94
N ALA A 110 -0.53 3.82 4.75
CA ALA A 110 -1.88 3.30 4.58
C ALA A 110 -1.95 1.76 4.60
N GLU A 111 -0.87 1.09 4.22
CA GLU A 111 -0.79 -0.38 4.25
C GLU A 111 -0.33 -0.97 5.59
N GLY A 112 0.30 -0.16 6.46
CA GLY A 112 0.76 -0.58 7.79
C GLY A 112 -0.35 -0.54 8.84
#